data_AF-A0A117PP60-F1
#
_entry.id   AF-A0A117PP60-F1
#
_cell.length_a   1.000
_cell.length_b   1.000
_cell.length_c   1.000
_cell.angle_alpha   90.00
_cell.angle_beta   90.00
_cell.angle_gamma   90.00
#
_symmetry.space_group_name_H-M   'P 1'
#
loop_
_entity.id
_entity.type
_entity.pdbx_description
1 polymer ?
#
loop_
_entity_poly.entity_id
_entity_poly.type
_entity_poly.pdbx_seq_one_letter_code
_entity_poly.pdbx_strand_id
1 'polypeptide(L)'
;MFSLIPALGCYFVFTAWLPSDLGRHQDYVRAEPCPADATVQEWENCLRTVSFTVESTKNNRSRSGSYKATLSGAPFWNGTVAFGDPDPLLEQLRPGDQVTATVWRGDVMTVGARGVRQSTSDEPRDEPQMTVAIGTFLGLLAAMGLGLGALRMARPRDHEPYTWRPYGRPLLITMMITCAAVGLPAVWLGIPSWVVPTVAVPVVAWTAWLLHQHGDRVQPVPREEEQA
;
A
#
# COMPACT_ATOMS: atom_id res chain seq x y z
N MET A 1 10.07 1.62 22.68
CA MET A 1 10.05 0.53 21.68
C MET A 1 8.88 0.60 20.69
N PHE A 2 7.64 0.88 21.12
CA PHE A 2 6.46 0.90 20.23
C PHE A 2 6.53 1.82 18.99
N SER A 3 7.36 2.87 19.03
CA SER A 3 7.51 3.83 17.93
C SER A 3 8.51 3.41 16.84
N LEU A 4 9.41 2.47 17.16
CA LEU A 4 10.58 2.18 16.34
C LEU A 4 10.21 1.29 15.15
N ILE A 5 9.31 0.34 15.38
CA ILE A 5 8.76 -0.56 14.36
C ILE A 5 8.04 0.20 13.24
N PRO A 6 7.07 1.09 13.51
CA PRO A 6 6.43 1.87 12.46
C PRO A 6 7.40 2.86 11.78
N ALA A 7 8.40 3.39 12.50
CA ALA A 7 9.41 4.27 11.91
C ALA A 7 10.28 3.53 10.89
N LEU A 8 10.75 2.34 11.24
CA LEU A 8 11.49 1.46 10.35
C LEU A 8 10.65 1.00 9.16
N GLY A 9 9.36 0.73 9.39
CA GLY A 9 8.42 0.40 8.30
C GLY A 9 8.23 1.56 7.32
N CYS A 10 8.02 2.78 7.79
CA CYS A 10 7.94 3.98 6.96
C CYS A 10 9.23 4.19 6.17
N TYR A 11 10.37 4.13 6.86
CA TYR A 11 11.69 4.25 6.24
C TYR A 11 11.88 3.21 5.14
N PHE A 12 11.58 1.94 5.42
CA PHE A 12 11.69 0.86 4.44
C PHE A 12 10.79 1.09 3.22
N VAL A 13 9.54 1.51 3.44
CA VAL A 13 8.60 1.78 2.35
C VAL A 13 9.14 2.88 1.42
N PHE A 14 9.59 4.01 1.96
CA PHE A 14 10.02 5.14 1.13
C PHE A 14 11.44 5.01 0.56
N THR A 15 12.34 4.26 1.22
CA THR A 15 13.75 4.16 0.77
C THR A 15 14.05 2.92 -0.04
N ALA A 16 13.30 1.84 0.14
CA ALA A 16 13.54 0.58 -0.55
C ALA A 16 12.35 0.18 -1.43
N TRP A 17 11.16 0.04 -0.84
CA TRP A 17 10.03 -0.54 -1.54
C TRP A 17 9.51 0.35 -2.67
N LEU A 18 9.20 1.61 -2.38
CA LEU A 18 8.67 2.56 -3.37
C LEU A 18 9.66 2.81 -4.53
N PRO A 19 10.97 3.06 -4.29
CA PRO A 19 11.94 3.17 -5.38
C PRO A 19 12.05 1.88 -6.21
N SER A 20 12.01 0.70 -5.58
CA SER A 20 12.08 -0.57 -6.31
C SER A 20 10.85 -0.80 -7.19
N ASP A 21 9.67 -0.41 -6.72
CA ASP A 21 8.40 -0.53 -7.44
C ASP A 21 8.37 0.39 -8.66
N LEU A 22 8.77 1.66 -8.47
CA LEU A 22 8.92 2.63 -9.55
C LEU A 22 9.98 2.19 -10.57
N GLY A 23 11.11 1.65 -10.11
CA GLY A 23 12.15 1.11 -10.98
C GLY A 23 11.65 -0.06 -11.82
N ARG A 24 10.93 -1.01 -11.21
CA ARG A 24 10.32 -2.15 -11.92
C ARG A 24 9.29 -1.70 -12.95
N HIS A 25 8.47 -0.68 -12.63
CA HIS A 25 7.53 -0.11 -13.59
C HIS A 25 8.24 0.57 -14.77
N GLN A 26 9.28 1.38 -14.50
CA GLN A 26 10.06 2.02 -15.57
C GLN A 26 10.78 1.01 -16.46
N ASP A 27 11.34 -0.05 -15.88
CA ASP A 27 11.95 -1.16 -16.62
C ASP A 27 10.91 -1.83 -17.53
N TYR A 28 9.70 -2.09 -17.02
CA TYR A 28 8.62 -2.72 -17.77
C TYR A 28 8.15 -1.84 -18.94
N VAL A 29 7.96 -0.53 -18.72
CA VAL A 29 7.54 0.41 -19.77
C VAL A 29 8.59 0.55 -20.87
N ARG A 30 9.87 0.42 -20.53
CA ARG A 30 10.97 0.45 -21.50
C ARG A 30 11.27 -0.91 -22.13
N ALA A 31 10.66 -1.99 -21.65
CA ALA A 31 10.95 -3.32 -22.14
C ALA A 31 10.48 -3.46 -23.59
N GLU A 32 11.41 -3.83 -24.47
CA GLU A 32 11.11 -4.05 -25.88
C GLU A 32 10.59 -5.48 -26.12
N PRO A 33 9.82 -5.72 -27.19
CA PRO A 33 9.46 -7.06 -27.62
C PRO A 33 10.70 -7.93 -27.85
N CYS A 34 10.65 -9.20 -27.45
CA CYS A 34 11.76 -10.12 -27.66
C CYS A 34 12.03 -10.33 -29.16
N PRO A 35 13.31 -10.32 -29.59
CA PRO A 35 13.66 -10.73 -30.95
C PRO A 35 13.31 -12.21 -31.16
N ALA A 36 12.99 -12.57 -32.40
CA ALA A 36 12.49 -13.90 -32.75
C ALA A 36 13.44 -15.04 -32.34
N ASP A 37 14.74 -14.76 -32.35
CA ASP A 37 15.81 -15.72 -32.05
C ASP A 37 16.43 -15.53 -30.65
N ALA A 38 15.72 -14.84 -29.75
CA ALA A 38 16.21 -14.58 -28.39
C ALA A 38 16.49 -15.90 -27.64
N THR A 39 17.61 -15.95 -26.95
CA THR A 39 17.99 -17.02 -26.03
C THR A 39 17.16 -16.98 -24.75
N VAL A 40 17.18 -18.08 -23.98
CA VAL A 40 16.44 -18.19 -22.71
C VAL A 40 16.82 -17.08 -21.71
N GLN A 41 18.08 -16.64 -21.70
CA GLN A 41 18.54 -15.55 -20.82
C GLN A 41 18.07 -14.18 -21.29
N GLU A 42 17.88 -13.98 -22.59
CA GLU A 42 17.38 -12.73 -23.15
C GLU A 42 15.87 -12.57 -22.90
N TRP A 43 15.12 -13.68 -22.85
CA TRP A 43 13.67 -13.68 -22.54
C TRP A 43 13.30 -13.04 -21.21
N GLU A 44 14.23 -12.99 -20.26
CA GLU A 44 13.98 -12.34 -18.97
C GLU A 44 13.92 -10.82 -19.11
N ASN A 45 14.60 -10.20 -20.07
CA ASN A 45 14.70 -8.75 -20.18
C ASN A 45 13.82 -8.11 -21.27
N CYS A 46 13.03 -8.92 -21.99
CA CYS A 46 12.16 -8.46 -23.07
C CYS A 46 10.72 -8.96 -22.90
N LEU A 47 9.79 -8.32 -23.59
CA LEU A 47 8.38 -8.70 -23.59
C LEU A 47 8.15 -9.83 -24.59
N ARG A 48 7.74 -10.99 -24.09
CA ARG A 48 7.37 -12.14 -24.94
C ARG A 48 5.87 -12.31 -24.99
N THR A 49 5.36 -12.63 -26.18
CA THR A 49 3.96 -12.98 -26.38
C THR A 49 3.86 -14.48 -26.56
N VAL A 50 3.14 -15.16 -25.66
CA VAL A 50 3.05 -16.61 -25.58
C VAL A 50 1.59 -17.04 -25.57
N SER A 51 1.27 -18.12 -26.27
CA SER A 51 -0.05 -18.73 -26.23
C SER A 51 -0.14 -19.75 -25.10
N PHE A 52 -1.21 -19.65 -24.30
CA PHE A 52 -1.53 -20.56 -23.21
C PHE A 52 -2.94 -21.12 -23.37
N THR A 53 -3.16 -22.31 -22.84
CA THR A 53 -4.48 -22.92 -22.68
C THR A 53 -4.94 -22.71 -21.24
N VAL A 54 -6.20 -22.32 -21.07
CA VAL A 54 -6.82 -22.18 -19.75
C VAL A 54 -7.17 -23.57 -19.23
N GLU A 55 -6.63 -23.95 -18.07
CA GLU A 55 -6.99 -25.21 -17.41
C GLU A 55 -8.19 -25.02 -16.47
N SER A 56 -8.18 -23.93 -15.71
CA SER A 56 -9.25 -23.62 -14.76
C SER A 56 -9.34 -22.13 -14.48
N THR A 57 -10.53 -21.69 -14.09
CA THR A 57 -10.78 -20.33 -13.62
C THR A 57 -11.44 -20.36 -12.25
N LYS A 58 -11.01 -19.45 -11.37
CA LYS A 58 -11.59 -19.24 -10.05
C LYS A 58 -12.02 -17.79 -9.96
N ASN A 59 -13.32 -17.57 -10.08
CA ASN A 59 -13.96 -16.28 -9.92
C ASN A 59 -14.86 -16.34 -8.68
N ASN A 60 -14.31 -15.99 -7.52
CA ASN A 60 -15.10 -15.87 -6.30
C ASN A 60 -15.31 -14.38 -6.01
N ARG A 61 -16.54 -13.88 -6.14
CA ARG A 61 -16.90 -12.48 -5.87
C ARG A 61 -17.21 -12.19 -4.39
N SER A 62 -16.93 -13.12 -3.47
CA SER A 62 -17.16 -12.90 -2.04
C SER A 62 -16.20 -11.83 -1.46
N ARG A 63 -16.49 -11.37 -0.23
CA ARG A 63 -15.63 -10.39 0.49
C ARG A 63 -14.18 -10.86 0.68
N SER A 64 -13.93 -12.17 0.62
CA SER A 64 -12.60 -12.80 0.65
C SER A 64 -12.27 -13.53 -0.66
N GLY A 65 -12.92 -13.06 -1.74
CA GLY A 65 -12.81 -13.59 -3.08
C GLY A 65 -11.39 -13.61 -3.62
N SER A 66 -11.16 -14.47 -4.60
CA SER A 66 -9.90 -14.52 -5.34
C SER A 66 -10.20 -14.71 -6.81
N TYR A 67 -9.59 -13.89 -7.66
CA TYR A 67 -9.70 -13.94 -9.11
C TYR A 67 -8.42 -14.56 -9.67
N LYS A 68 -8.51 -15.80 -10.15
CA LYS A 68 -7.35 -16.57 -10.62
C LYS A 68 -7.66 -17.38 -11.87
N ALA A 69 -6.69 -17.53 -12.75
CA ALA A 69 -6.73 -18.50 -13.85
C ALA A 69 -5.50 -19.40 -13.80
N THR A 70 -5.68 -20.70 -13.96
CA THR A 70 -4.59 -21.64 -14.18
C THR A 70 -4.37 -21.77 -15.68
N LEU A 71 -3.16 -21.47 -16.12
CA LEU A 71 -2.75 -21.51 -17.52
C LEU A 71 -1.67 -22.58 -17.71
N SER A 72 -1.75 -23.29 -18.82
CA SER A 72 -0.71 -24.22 -19.25
C SER A 72 -0.28 -23.94 -20.68
N GLY A 73 1.03 -23.98 -20.91
CA GLY A 73 1.64 -23.63 -22.17
C GLY A 73 3.02 -24.23 -22.25
N ALA A 74 3.11 -25.48 -22.70
CA ALA A 74 4.39 -26.11 -23.02
C ALA A 74 5.01 -25.46 -24.27
N PRO A 75 6.34 -25.28 -24.35
CA PRO A 75 7.36 -25.62 -23.34
C PRO A 75 7.61 -24.52 -22.27
N PHE A 76 6.78 -23.48 -22.23
CA PHE A 76 7.13 -22.22 -21.58
C PHE A 76 6.84 -22.17 -20.10
N TRP A 77 5.61 -22.48 -19.68
CA TRP A 77 5.18 -22.30 -18.28
C TRP A 77 3.82 -22.93 -18.02
N ASN A 78 3.64 -23.50 -16.83
CA ASN A 78 2.35 -23.91 -16.28
C ASN A 78 2.22 -23.31 -14.89
N GLY A 79 1.12 -22.62 -14.61
CA GLY A 79 0.93 -22.03 -13.29
C GLY A 79 -0.37 -21.24 -13.15
N THR A 80 -0.51 -20.57 -12.02
CA THR A 80 -1.72 -19.81 -11.69
C THR A 80 -1.41 -18.33 -11.71
N VAL A 81 -2.18 -17.60 -12.50
CA VAL A 81 -2.15 -16.14 -12.61
C VAL A 81 -3.27 -15.56 -11.76
N ALA A 82 -2.96 -14.52 -10.99
CA ALA A 82 -3.95 -13.76 -10.23
C ALA A 82 -4.36 -12.49 -10.98
N PHE A 83 -5.62 -12.12 -10.85
CA PHE A 83 -6.18 -10.88 -11.38
C PHE A 83 -6.64 -9.99 -10.22
N GLY A 84 -6.61 -8.67 -10.43
CA GLY A 84 -7.15 -7.70 -9.47
C GLY A 84 -8.68 -7.76 -9.43
N ASP A 85 -9.29 -8.05 -10.57
CA ASP A 85 -10.72 -8.00 -10.81
C ASP A 85 -11.14 -9.09 -11.82
N PRO A 86 -12.42 -9.51 -11.81
CA PRO A 86 -12.88 -10.59 -12.68
C PRO A 86 -13.22 -10.13 -14.11
N ASP A 87 -13.52 -8.85 -14.29
CA ASP A 87 -13.85 -8.26 -15.59
C ASP A 87 -12.59 -7.68 -16.26
N PRO A 88 -12.59 -7.47 -17.58
CA PRO A 88 -13.58 -7.92 -18.55
C PRO A 88 -13.33 -9.35 -19.04
N LEU A 89 -12.16 -9.95 -18.78
CA LEU A 89 -11.73 -11.18 -19.45
C LEU A 89 -11.96 -12.43 -18.61
N LEU A 90 -11.54 -12.44 -17.33
CA LEU A 90 -11.54 -13.64 -16.50
C LEU A 90 -12.95 -14.29 -16.38
N GLU A 91 -14.01 -13.50 -16.33
CA GLU A 91 -15.40 -14.03 -16.29
C GLU A 91 -15.79 -14.83 -17.53
N GLN A 92 -15.18 -14.52 -18.66
CA GLN A 92 -15.51 -15.10 -19.96
C GLN A 92 -14.64 -16.30 -20.30
N LEU A 93 -13.53 -16.49 -19.57
CA LEU A 93 -12.59 -17.59 -19.79
C LEU A 93 -13.16 -18.90 -19.26
N ARG A 94 -13.05 -19.93 -20.09
CA ARG A 94 -13.45 -21.30 -19.81
C ARG A 94 -12.25 -22.23 -19.91
N PRO A 95 -12.23 -23.33 -19.16
CA PRO A 95 -11.30 -24.42 -19.40
C PRO A 95 -11.27 -24.83 -20.88
N GLY A 96 -10.08 -24.93 -21.46
CA GLY A 96 -9.83 -25.24 -22.87
C GLY A 96 -9.70 -24.02 -23.79
N ASP A 97 -10.01 -22.81 -23.32
CA ASP A 97 -9.81 -21.60 -24.12
C ASP A 97 -8.32 -21.35 -24.38
N GLN A 98 -7.99 -20.93 -25.61
CA GLN A 98 -6.67 -20.41 -25.94
C GLN A 98 -6.61 -18.92 -25.65
N VAL A 99 -5.58 -18.51 -24.93
CA VAL A 99 -5.30 -17.12 -24.56
C VAL A 99 -3.90 -16.73 -24.97
N THR A 100 -3.72 -15.47 -25.31
CA THR A 100 -2.41 -14.88 -25.61
C THR A 100 -1.99 -14.07 -24.39
N ALA A 101 -0.83 -14.39 -23.82
CA ALA A 101 -0.31 -13.67 -22.67
C ALA A 101 1.01 -13.00 -22.98
N THR A 102 1.22 -11.82 -22.40
CA THR A 102 2.49 -11.11 -22.40
C THR A 102 3.22 -11.47 -21.12
N VAL A 103 4.43 -11.98 -21.24
CA VAL A 103 5.26 -12.42 -20.12
C VAL A 103 6.53 -11.56 -20.08
N TRP A 104 6.97 -11.20 -18.88
CA TRP A 104 8.18 -10.43 -18.65
C TRP A 104 8.83 -10.91 -17.36
N ARG A 105 10.15 -11.15 -17.35
CA ARG A 105 10.88 -11.69 -16.19
C ARG A 105 10.23 -12.93 -15.55
N GLY A 106 9.69 -13.84 -16.38
CA GLY A 106 8.97 -15.04 -15.93
C GLY A 106 7.52 -14.83 -15.47
N ASP A 107 7.10 -13.59 -15.22
CA ASP A 107 5.77 -13.25 -14.71
C ASP A 107 4.80 -12.88 -15.85
N VAL A 108 3.54 -13.34 -15.75
CA VAL A 108 2.51 -13.03 -16.74
C VAL A 108 1.96 -11.63 -16.46
N MET A 109 2.22 -10.69 -17.35
CA MET A 109 1.85 -9.27 -17.21
C MET A 109 0.40 -9.04 -17.65
N THR A 110 0.05 -9.52 -18.84
CA THR A 110 -1.30 -9.35 -19.37
C THR A 110 -1.77 -10.62 -20.03
N VAL A 111 -3.06 -10.90 -19.96
CA VAL A 111 -3.72 -12.00 -20.67
C VAL A 111 -4.75 -11.41 -21.62
N GLY A 112 -4.82 -11.93 -22.84
CA GLY A 112 -5.76 -11.51 -23.86
C GLY A 112 -6.46 -12.69 -24.51
N ALA A 113 -7.75 -12.56 -24.73
CA ALA A 113 -8.53 -13.52 -25.51
C ALA A 113 -9.71 -12.81 -26.18
N ARG A 114 -10.11 -13.30 -27.37
CA ARG A 114 -11.29 -12.81 -28.10
C ARG A 114 -11.29 -11.27 -28.29
N GLY A 115 -10.12 -10.67 -28.54
CA GLY A 115 -9.97 -9.23 -28.73
C GLY A 115 -10.01 -8.38 -27.45
N VAL A 116 -10.15 -9.00 -26.28
CA VAL A 116 -10.11 -8.34 -24.97
C VAL A 116 -8.76 -8.62 -24.32
N ARG A 117 -8.15 -7.60 -23.73
CA ARG A 117 -6.91 -7.69 -22.95
C ARG A 117 -7.18 -7.29 -21.51
N GLN A 118 -6.65 -8.04 -20.56
CA GLN A 118 -6.74 -7.78 -19.13
C GLN A 118 -5.37 -7.89 -18.47
N SER A 119 -5.08 -6.93 -17.60
CA SER A 119 -3.91 -6.87 -16.73
C SER A 119 -3.99 -7.88 -15.61
N THR A 120 -2.87 -8.49 -15.25
CA THR A 120 -2.78 -9.39 -14.09
C THR A 120 -2.40 -8.59 -12.83
N SER A 121 -2.36 -9.27 -11.69
CA SER A 121 -1.83 -8.68 -10.45
C SER A 121 -0.32 -8.49 -10.45
N ASP A 122 0.40 -9.19 -11.33
CA ASP A 122 1.86 -9.13 -11.43
C ASP A 122 2.35 -8.03 -12.37
N GLU A 123 1.44 -7.39 -13.12
CA GLU A 123 1.76 -6.23 -13.96
C GLU A 123 2.19 -5.04 -13.11
N PRO A 124 3.42 -4.50 -13.32
CA PRO A 124 3.87 -3.30 -12.63
C PRO A 124 3.00 -2.09 -12.97
N ARG A 125 2.26 -1.58 -11.99
CA ARG A 125 1.32 -0.45 -12.17
C ARG A 125 2.02 0.90 -12.01
N ASP A 126 1.52 1.91 -12.71
CA ASP A 126 1.92 3.32 -12.54
C ASP A 126 1.28 3.98 -11.30
N GLU A 127 0.65 3.19 -10.43
CA GLU A 127 -0.09 3.69 -9.28
C GLU A 127 0.58 3.29 -7.97
N PRO A 128 1.63 4.01 -7.52
CA PRO A 128 2.27 3.79 -6.22
C PRO A 128 1.37 4.16 -5.03
N GLN A 129 0.07 4.41 -5.26
CA GLN A 129 -0.87 4.97 -4.30
C GLN A 129 -0.97 4.10 -3.03
N MET A 130 -1.03 2.78 -3.19
CA MET A 130 -1.11 1.88 -2.04
C MET A 130 0.20 1.84 -1.25
N THR A 131 1.34 1.81 -1.95
CA THR A 131 2.68 1.83 -1.33
C THR A 131 2.90 3.14 -0.56
N VAL A 132 2.58 4.29 -1.15
CA VAL A 132 2.67 5.61 -0.49
C VAL A 132 1.70 5.72 0.69
N ALA A 133 0.48 5.19 0.58
CA ALA A 133 -0.48 5.18 1.68
C ALA A 133 0.04 4.38 2.88
N ILE A 134 0.60 3.18 2.65
CA ILE A 134 1.20 2.34 3.69
C ILE A 134 2.38 3.07 4.36
N GLY A 135 3.29 3.64 3.56
CA GLY A 135 4.44 4.39 4.07
C GLY A 135 4.01 5.57 4.95
N THR A 136 3.05 6.35 4.47
CA THR A 136 2.52 7.52 5.20
C THR A 136 1.85 7.11 6.52
N PHE A 137 1.04 6.05 6.51
CA PHE A 137 0.40 5.52 7.71
C PHE A 137 1.41 5.09 8.77
N LEU A 138 2.46 4.37 8.36
CA LEU A 138 3.54 3.95 9.25
C LEU A 138 4.32 5.16 9.79
N GLY A 139 4.58 6.18 8.97
CA GLY A 139 5.25 7.41 9.39
C GLY A 139 4.47 8.15 10.47
N LEU A 140 3.15 8.23 10.33
CA LEU A 140 2.28 8.86 11.33
C LEU A 140 2.24 8.05 12.63
N LEU A 141 2.20 6.72 12.57
CA LEU A 141 2.30 5.85 13.75
C LEU A 141 3.62 6.05 14.50
N ALA A 142 4.72 6.22 13.78
CA ALA A 142 6.01 6.53 14.36
C ALA A 142 6.03 7.89 15.05
N ALA A 143 5.54 8.94 14.38
CA ALA A 143 5.49 10.28 14.96
C ALA A 143 4.69 10.30 16.28
N MET A 144 3.56 9.59 16.30
CA MET A 144 2.73 9.47 17.49
C MET A 144 3.44 8.74 18.64
N GLY A 145 4.13 7.64 18.34
CA GLY A 145 4.89 6.89 19.34
C GLY A 145 6.05 7.70 19.93
N LEU A 146 6.76 8.48 19.10
CA LEU A 146 7.83 9.37 19.55
C LEU A 146 7.30 10.50 20.43
N GLY A 147 6.21 11.16 20.03
CA GLY A 147 5.58 12.23 20.81
C GLY A 147 5.17 11.78 22.21
N LEU A 148 4.50 10.63 22.32
CA LEU A 148 4.11 10.06 23.61
C LEU A 148 5.33 9.64 24.46
N GLY A 149 6.38 9.13 23.82
CA GLY A 149 7.63 8.79 24.49
C GLY A 149 8.37 10.02 25.04
N ALA A 150 8.47 11.09 24.25
CA ALA A 150 9.09 12.34 24.64
C ALA A 150 8.35 13.02 25.79
N LEU A 151 7.01 13.05 25.76
CA LEU A 151 6.17 13.59 26.85
C LEU A 151 6.35 12.83 28.16
N ARG A 152 6.49 11.49 28.09
CA ARG A 152 6.76 10.66 29.27
C ARG A 152 8.15 10.94 29.86
N MET A 153 9.15 11.20 29.03
CA MET A 153 10.50 11.57 29.51
C MET A 153 10.57 13.00 30.05
N ALA A 154 9.79 13.93 29.48
CA ALA A 154 9.75 15.33 29.93
C ALA A 154 8.98 15.53 31.24
N ARG A 155 8.12 14.58 31.65
CA ARG A 155 7.45 14.58 32.97
C ARG A 155 7.75 13.32 33.80
N PRO A 156 8.94 13.19 34.40
CA PRO A 156 9.30 12.03 35.23
C PRO A 156 8.63 12.02 36.62
N ARG A 157 8.05 13.14 37.07
CA ARG A 157 7.73 13.40 38.49
C ARG A 157 6.26 13.30 38.90
N ASP A 158 5.33 13.13 37.97
CA ASP A 158 3.93 12.94 38.34
C ASP A 158 3.62 11.45 38.48
N HIS A 159 3.40 11.03 39.73
CA HIS A 159 3.08 9.65 40.11
C HIS A 159 1.61 9.26 39.82
N GLU A 160 0.86 10.12 39.13
CA GLU A 160 -0.48 9.77 38.67
C GLU A 160 -0.38 8.89 37.41
N PRO A 161 -1.10 7.75 37.37
CA PRO A 161 -1.06 6.88 36.21
C PRO A 161 -1.59 7.66 35.01
N TYR A 162 -0.70 8.10 34.13
CA TYR A 162 -1.05 8.72 32.87
C TYR A 162 -1.93 7.75 32.09
N THR A 163 -3.24 7.96 32.21
CA THR A 163 -4.23 7.08 31.61
C THR A 163 -4.08 7.26 30.10
N TRP A 164 -3.80 6.19 29.37
CA TRP A 164 -3.76 6.18 27.90
C TRP A 164 -5.10 6.66 27.26
N ARG A 165 -6.17 6.69 28.07
CA ARG A 165 -7.56 6.91 27.67
C ARG A 165 -7.92 8.32 27.20
N PRO A 166 -7.47 9.45 27.78
CA PRO A 166 -7.95 10.78 27.38
C PRO A 166 -7.26 11.33 26.13
N TYR A 167 -5.98 10.99 25.87
CA TYR A 167 -5.20 11.62 24.79
C TYR A 167 -4.74 10.64 23.69
N GLY A 168 -4.29 9.43 24.05
CA GLY A 168 -3.77 8.47 23.06
C GLY A 168 -4.85 7.83 22.19
N ARG A 169 -5.99 7.47 22.79
CA ARG A 169 -7.12 6.85 22.07
C ARG A 169 -7.79 7.79 21.04
N PRO A 170 -8.17 9.04 21.36
CA PRO A 170 -8.75 9.92 20.35
C PRO A 170 -7.75 10.27 19.25
N LEU A 171 -6.46 10.43 19.56
CA LEU A 171 -5.44 10.77 18.56
C LEU A 171 -5.22 9.60 17.57
N LEU A 172 -5.18 8.35 18.05
CA LEU A 172 -5.16 7.16 17.18
C LEU A 172 -6.41 7.05 16.31
N ILE A 173 -7.59 7.34 16.87
CA ILE A 173 -8.86 7.32 16.13
C ILE A 173 -8.86 8.41 15.06
N THR A 174 -8.47 9.64 15.39
CA THR A 174 -8.39 10.74 14.41
C THR A 174 -7.38 10.46 13.32
N MET A 175 -6.25 9.83 13.65
CA MET A 175 -5.23 9.44 12.68
C MET A 175 -5.73 8.32 11.76
N MET A 176 -6.41 7.32 12.30
CA MET A 176 -7.05 6.26 11.51
C MET A 176 -8.13 6.83 10.60
N ILE A 177 -9.00 7.72 11.11
CA ILE A 177 -10.06 8.37 10.34
C ILE A 177 -9.48 9.27 9.26
N THR A 178 -8.43 10.05 9.55
CA THR A 178 -7.80 10.95 8.57
C THR A 178 -7.11 10.14 7.46
N CYS A 179 -6.37 9.09 7.83
CA CYS A 179 -5.75 8.19 6.86
C CYS A 179 -6.80 7.46 6.01
N ALA A 180 -7.92 7.03 6.60
CA ALA A 180 -9.01 6.41 5.86
C ALA A 180 -9.72 7.42 4.94
N ALA A 181 -10.05 8.61 5.45
CA ALA A 181 -10.78 9.65 4.73
C ALA A 181 -9.97 10.35 3.65
N VAL A 182 -8.62 10.33 3.71
CA VAL A 182 -7.75 10.88 2.66
C VAL A 182 -7.23 9.76 1.76
N GLY A 183 -6.84 8.62 2.32
CA GLY A 183 -6.27 7.49 1.59
C GLY A 183 -7.29 6.76 0.71
N LEU A 184 -8.50 6.48 1.21
CA LEU A 184 -9.52 5.78 0.40
C LEU A 184 -9.99 6.62 -0.79
N PRO A 185 -10.29 7.93 -0.65
CA PRO A 185 -10.67 8.75 -1.79
C PRO A 185 -9.52 9.01 -2.76
N ALA A 186 -8.28 9.11 -2.27
CA ALA A 186 -7.13 9.24 -3.17
C ALA A 186 -7.02 8.04 -4.13
N VAL A 187 -7.20 6.82 -3.59
CA VAL A 187 -7.24 5.56 -4.36
C VAL A 187 -8.41 5.50 -5.33
N TRP A 188 -9.59 5.98 -4.92
CA TRP A 188 -10.79 5.95 -5.77
C TRP A 188 -10.82 7.04 -6.84
N LEU A 189 -10.15 8.17 -6.63
CA LEU A 189 -10.21 9.34 -7.50
C LEU A 189 -8.93 9.54 -8.34
N GLY A 190 -7.94 8.64 -8.23
CA GLY A 190 -6.67 8.74 -8.96
C GLY A 190 -5.87 9.99 -8.59
N ILE A 191 -6.00 10.46 -7.35
CA ILE A 191 -5.38 11.70 -6.89
C ILE A 191 -3.88 11.47 -6.69
N PRO A 192 -3.00 12.43 -7.07
CA PRO A 192 -1.57 12.29 -6.90
C PRO A 192 -1.19 11.86 -5.48
N SER A 193 -0.37 10.81 -5.38
CA SER A 193 0.01 10.16 -4.12
C SER A 193 0.65 11.11 -3.09
N TRP A 194 1.20 12.23 -3.54
CA TRP A 194 1.78 13.31 -2.73
C TRP A 194 0.74 14.09 -1.90
N VAL A 195 -0.55 13.99 -2.24
CA VAL A 195 -1.65 14.65 -1.51
C VAL A 195 -1.85 14.01 -0.12
N VAL A 196 -1.62 12.71 0.00
CA VAL A 196 -1.81 11.98 1.27
C VAL A 196 -0.88 12.50 2.38
N PRO A 197 0.45 12.57 2.20
CA PRO A 197 1.34 13.11 3.22
C PRO A 197 1.16 14.63 3.42
N THR A 198 0.90 15.39 2.35
CA THR A 198 0.74 16.87 2.45
C THR A 198 -0.51 17.28 3.21
N VAL A 199 -1.57 16.48 3.23
CA VAL A 199 -2.78 16.75 4.02
C VAL A 199 -2.71 16.09 5.40
N ALA A 200 -2.24 14.84 5.49
CA ALA A 200 -2.26 14.11 6.75
C ALA A 200 -1.29 14.69 7.80
N VAL A 201 -0.09 15.12 7.38
CA VAL A 201 0.91 15.72 8.28
C VAL A 201 0.42 16.99 8.97
N PRO A 202 -0.09 18.03 8.27
CA PRO A 202 -0.58 19.23 8.93
C PRO A 202 -1.84 19.00 9.76
N VAL A 203 -2.74 18.08 9.37
CA VAL A 203 -3.91 17.75 10.19
C VAL A 203 -3.49 17.10 11.52
N VAL A 204 -2.55 16.16 11.47
CA VAL A 204 -2.02 15.53 12.69
C VAL A 204 -1.20 16.52 13.54
N ALA A 205 -0.43 17.40 12.91
CA ALA A 205 0.29 18.47 13.62
C ALA A 205 -0.66 19.46 14.29
N TRP A 206 -1.73 19.86 13.59
CA TRP A 206 -2.75 20.78 14.10
C TRP A 206 -3.54 20.20 15.27
N THR A 207 -3.95 18.93 15.16
CA THR A 207 -4.67 18.23 16.24
C THR A 207 -3.77 18.01 17.47
N ALA A 208 -2.48 17.69 17.28
CA ALA A 208 -1.52 17.63 18.37
C ALA A 208 -1.32 18.99 19.05
N TRP A 209 -1.22 20.06 18.26
CA TRP A 209 -1.10 21.43 18.78
C TRP A 209 -2.33 21.86 19.59
N LEU A 210 -3.54 21.59 19.09
CA LEU A 210 -4.79 21.86 19.81
C LEU A 210 -4.88 21.11 21.14
N LEU A 211 -4.48 19.83 21.17
CA LEU A 211 -4.47 19.03 22.39
C LEU A 211 -3.46 19.56 23.40
N HIS A 212 -2.30 20.04 22.94
CA HIS A 212 -1.32 20.70 23.80
C HIS A 212 -1.85 22.01 24.40
N GLN A 213 -2.46 22.87 23.59
CA GLN A 213 -3.03 24.14 24.07
C GLN A 213 -4.17 23.96 25.08
N HIS A 214 -4.99 22.93 24.91
CA HIS A 214 -6.06 22.62 25.85
C HIS A 214 -5.54 21.99 27.16
N GLY A 215 -4.44 21.23 27.11
CA GLY A 215 -3.80 20.67 28.30
C GLY A 215 -3.16 21.74 29.19
N ASP A 216 -2.53 22.76 28.61
CA ASP A 216 -1.86 23.83 29.38
C ASP A 216 -2.84 24.81 30.04
N ARG A 217 -4.09 24.91 29.56
CA ARG A 217 -5.13 25.77 30.17
C ARG A 217 -5.79 25.18 31.43
N VAL A 218 -5.55 23.91 31.75
CA VAL A 218 -6.23 23.22 32.87
C VAL A 218 -5.33 23.12 34.11
N GLN A 219 -4.19 23.82 34.16
CA GLN A 219 -3.40 23.90 35.39
C GLN A 219 -4.11 24.84 36.39
N PRO A 220 -4.57 24.36 37.57
CA PRO A 220 -5.19 25.23 38.55
C PRO A 220 -4.14 26.17 39.13
N VAL A 221 -4.52 27.44 39.25
CA VAL A 221 -3.80 28.51 39.97
C VAL A 221 -3.29 27.96 41.32
N PRO A 222 -2.01 28.20 41.69
CA PRO A 222 -1.52 27.79 42.99
C PRO A 222 -2.35 28.50 44.07
N ARG A 223 -2.99 27.72 44.94
CA ARG A 223 -3.59 28.26 46.18
C ARG A 223 -2.43 28.55 47.14
N GLU A 224 -1.79 29.69 46.94
CA GLU A 224 -1.03 30.34 47.98
C GLU A 224 -2.01 30.93 49.01
N GLU A 225 -1.68 30.69 50.28
CA GLU A 225 -2.15 31.38 51.49
C GLU A 225 -3.62 31.22 51.91
N GLU A 226 -3.84 30.42 52.97
CA GLU A 226 -4.41 30.99 54.21
C GLU A 226 -3.97 30.13 55.40
N GLN A 227 -2.86 30.53 56.04
CA GLN A 227 -2.66 30.31 57.46
C GLN A 227 -3.44 31.40 58.20
N ALA A 228 -4.47 31.01 58.96
CA ALA A 228 -4.92 31.68 60.16
C ALA A 228 -5.67 30.67 61.04
#